data_AF-A0A9W3Z0F3-F1
#
_entry.id   AF-A0A9W3Z0F3-F1
#
_cell.length_a   1.000
_cell.length_b   1.000
_cell.length_c   1.000
_cell.angle_alpha   90.00
_cell.angle_beta   90.00
_cell.angle_gamma   90.00
#
_symmetry.space_group_name_H-M   'P 1'
#
loop_
_entity.id
_entity.type
_entity.pdbx_description
1 polymer ?
#
loop_
_entity_poly.entity_id
_entity_poly.type
_entity_poly.pdbx_seq_one_letter_code
_entity_poly.pdbx_strand_id
1 'polypeptide(L)' 'MSTAEIFEELYKMEFEWGTLSAETIHGWVGLTIDAAAYKRITGQDYTVVTKPESDPVEVELPKQPESSTSTYVR' A
#
# COMPACT_ATOMS: atom_id res chain seq x y z
N MET A 1 -15.75 5.20 -23.13
CA MET A 1 -15.16 4.54 -21.95
C MET A 1 -13.92 5.33 -21.55
N SER A 2 -13.88 5.75 -20.30
CA SER A 2 -12.81 6.49 -19.64
C SER A 2 -11.84 5.53 -18.95
N THR A 3 -10.65 6.03 -18.61
CA THR A 3 -9.64 5.24 -17.89
C THR A 3 -10.16 4.74 -16.53
N ALA A 4 -10.93 5.55 -15.80
CA ALA A 4 -11.52 5.16 -14.53
C ALA A 4 -12.53 4.00 -14.69
N GLU A 5 -13.35 4.02 -15.74
CA GLU A 5 -14.27 2.92 -16.05
C GLU A 5 -13.53 1.62 -16.41
N ILE A 6 -12.38 1.71 -17.09
CA ILE A 6 -11.54 0.53 -17.39
C ILE A 6 -10.98 -0.08 -16.10
N PHE A 7 -10.48 0.75 -15.18
CA PHE A 7 -9.98 0.28 -13.89
C PHE A 7 -11.09 -0.33 -13.04
N GLU A 8 -12.28 0.28 -13.03
CA GLU A 8 -13.42 -0.27 -12.31
C GLU A 8 -13.79 -1.68 -12.77
N GLU A 9 -13.92 -1.89 -14.09
CA GLU A 9 -14.21 -3.21 -14.67
C GLU A 9 -13.12 -4.24 -14.37
N LEU A 10 -11.84 -3.84 -14.50
CA LEU A 10 -10.70 -4.72 -14.19
C LEU A 10 -10.72 -5.15 -12.72
N TYR A 11 -10.88 -4.20 -11.80
CA TYR A 11 -10.87 -4.50 -10.37
C TYR A 11 -12.09 -5.30 -9.95
N LYS A 12 -13.24 -5.08 -10.57
CA LYS A 12 -14.43 -5.91 -10.36
C LYS A 12 -14.18 -7.36 -10.75
N MET A 13 -13.62 -7.60 -11.92
CA MET A 13 -13.27 -8.94 -12.39
C MET A 13 -12.27 -9.62 -11.45
N GLU A 14 -11.20 -8.94 -11.04
CA GLU A 14 -10.20 -9.52 -10.14
C GLU A 14 -10.72 -9.73 -8.72
N PHE A 15 -11.67 -8.92 -8.24
CA PHE A 15 -12.36 -9.13 -6.97
C PHE A 15 -13.28 -10.35 -7.03
N GLU A 16 -14.05 -10.51 -8.12
CA GLU A 16 -14.92 -11.67 -8.35
C GLU A 16 -14.11 -12.98 -8.47
N TRP A 17 -12.89 -12.93 -8.99
CA TRP A 17 -11.96 -14.06 -9.02
C TRP A 17 -11.27 -14.33 -7.67
N GLY A 18 -11.39 -13.42 -6.70
CA GLY A 18 -10.72 -13.51 -5.40
C GLY A 18 -9.22 -13.21 -5.45
N THR A 19 -8.72 -12.66 -6.56
CA THR A 19 -7.32 -12.23 -6.71
C THR A 19 -7.05 -10.97 -5.91
N LEU A 20 -8.04 -10.07 -5.85
CA LEU A 20 -7.98 -8.85 -5.04
C LEU A 20 -8.91 -8.93 -3.85
N SER A 21 -8.44 -8.41 -2.71
CA SER A 21 -9.25 -8.16 -1.54
C SER A 21 -9.85 -6.75 -1.58
N ALA A 22 -10.90 -6.53 -0.78
CA ALA A 22 -11.48 -5.20 -0.63
C ALA A 22 -10.47 -4.19 -0.06
N GLU A 23 -9.54 -4.62 0.80
CA GLU A 23 -8.47 -3.79 1.33
C GLU A 23 -7.51 -3.31 0.23
N THR A 24 -7.15 -4.17 -0.72
CA THR A 24 -6.29 -3.77 -1.85
C THR A 24 -6.98 -2.72 -2.72
N ILE A 25 -8.28 -2.91 -3.01
CA ILE A 25 -9.07 -1.99 -3.83
C ILE A 25 -9.29 -0.65 -3.10
N HIS A 26 -9.43 -0.69 -1.78
CA HIS A 26 -9.52 0.51 -0.94
C HIS A 26 -8.30 1.42 -1.12
N GLY A 27 -7.10 0.85 -1.19
CA GLY A 27 -5.85 1.58 -1.43
C GLY A 27 -5.75 2.29 -2.78
N TRP A 28 -6.64 1.98 -3.73
CA TRP A 28 -6.65 2.59 -5.07
C TRP A 28 -7.71 3.68 -5.23
N VAL A 29 -8.57 3.85 -4.23
CA VAL A 29 -9.56 4.93 -4.17
C VAL A 29 -8.85 6.27 -4.07
N GLY A 30 -9.14 7.18 -5.02
CA GLY A 30 -8.47 8.48 -5.18
C GLY A 30 -7.25 8.45 -6.10
N LEU A 31 -6.78 7.27 -6.53
CA LEU A 31 -5.68 7.12 -7.48
C LEU A 31 -6.20 6.76 -8.88
N THR A 32 -6.96 5.67 -8.99
CA THR A 32 -7.45 5.13 -10.26
C THR A 32 -8.98 5.02 -10.31
N ILE A 33 -9.63 4.91 -9.14
CA ILE A 33 -11.09 4.82 -8.99
C ILE A 33 -11.60 5.77 -7.90
N ASP A 34 -12.89 6.04 -7.89
CA ASP A 34 -13.56 6.83 -6.84
C ASP A 34 -14.25 5.96 -5.78
N ALA A 35 -14.74 6.60 -4.71
CA ALA A 35 -15.41 5.91 -3.61
C ALA A 35 -16.73 5.23 -4.04
N ALA A 36 -17.39 5.73 -5.09
CA ALA A 36 -18.61 5.11 -5.60
C ALA A 36 -18.27 3.84 -6.40
N ALA A 37 -17.17 3.84 -7.15
CA ALA A 37 -16.64 2.66 -7.83
C ALA A 37 -16.23 1.57 -6.83
N TYR A 38 -15.57 1.93 -5.72
CA TYR A 38 -15.28 1.00 -4.63
C TYR A 38 -16.52 0.25 -4.13
N LYS A 39 -17.62 0.98 -3.92
CA LYS A 39 -18.90 0.40 -3.50
C LYS A 39 -19.51 -0.51 -4.56
N ARG A 40 -19.41 -0.15 -5.84
CA ARG A 40 -19.90 -0.98 -6.95
C ARG A 40 -19.09 -2.28 -7.10
N ILE A 41 -17.79 -2.25 -6.84
CA ILE A 41 -16.90 -3.41 -6.93
C ILE A 41 -17.07 -4.35 -5.73
N THR A 42 -16.97 -3.80 -4.51
CA THR A 42 -16.86 -4.60 -3.28
C THR A 42 -18.18 -4.79 -2.54
N GLY A 43 -19.19 -3.99 -2.85
CA GLY A 43 -20.44 -3.89 -2.09
C GLY A 43 -20.32 -3.14 -0.76
N GLN A 44 -19.14 -2.64 -0.41
CA GLN A 44 -18.88 -2.00 0.88
C GLN A 44 -18.84 -0.47 0.75
N ASP A 45 -19.27 0.23 1.79
CA ASP A 45 -19.08 1.69 1.86
C ASP A 45 -17.60 2.02 2.11
N TYR A 46 -17.08 2.97 1.33
CA TYR A 46 -15.71 3.44 1.50
C TYR A 46 -15.59 4.30 2.76
N THR A 47 -14.63 3.97 3.62
CA THR A 47 -14.31 4.76 4.82
C THR A 47 -12.84 5.16 4.78
N VAL A 48 -12.54 6.45 4.91
CA VAL A 48 -11.15 6.92 4.94
C VAL A 48 -10.53 6.47 6.26
N VAL A 49 -9.53 5.59 6.19
CA VAL A 49 -8.72 5.23 7.36
C VAL A 49 -7.62 6.27 7.49
N THR A 50 -7.86 7.33 8.27
CA THR A 50 -6.77 8.20 8.73
C THR A 50 -5.94 7.42 9.72
N LYS A 51 -4.83 6.82 9.25
CA LYS A 51 -3.84 6.19 10.14
C LYS A 51 -3.35 7.28 11.12
N PRO A 52 -3.46 7.10 12.44
CA PRO A 52 -2.83 8.02 13.37
C PRO A 52 -1.33 8.01 13.07
N GLU A 53 -0.79 9.21 12.84
CA GLU A 53 0.64 9.46 12.64
C GLU A 53 1.38 8.72 13.76
N SER A 54 2.14 7.68 13.39
CA SER A 54 2.87 6.91 14.38
C SER A 54 4.00 7.81 14.87
N ASP A 55 3.97 8.17 16.15
CA ASP A 55 5.04 8.93 16.79
C ASP A 55 6.40 8.33 16.39
N PRO A 56 7.40 9.15 16.02
CA PRO A 56 8.68 8.66 15.57
C PRO A 56 9.34 7.85 16.69
N VAL A 57 9.41 6.53 16.52
CA VAL A 57 10.19 5.66 17.40
C VAL A 57 11.66 6.00 17.15
N GLU A 58 12.28 6.69 18.11
CA GLU A 58 13.71 6.99 18.12
C GLU A 58 14.47 5.66 18.21
N VAL A 59 14.92 5.14 17.08
CA VAL A 59 15.69 3.88 17.02
C VAL A 59 17.12 4.22 17.41
N GLU A 60 17.48 3.99 18.67
CA GLU A 60 18.86 4.09 19.14
C GLU A 60 19.71 3.04 18.39
N LEU A 61 20.57 3.50 17.48
CA LEU A 61 21.37 2.64 16.61
C LEU A 61 22.47 1.95 17.44
N PRO A 62 22.55 0.60 17.49
CA PRO A 62 23.62 -0.07 18.22
C PRO A 62 24.97 0.23 17.58
N LYS A 63 25.91 0.69 18.41
CA LYS A 63 27.28 1.11 18.04
C LYS A 63 28.01 -0.01 17.27
N GLN A 64 28.37 0.24 16.02
CA GLN A 64 29.18 -0.69 15.20
C GLN A 64 30.53 -0.98 15.90
N PRO A 65 30.96 -2.26 16.01
CA PRO A 65 32.31 -2.57 16.42
C PRO A 65 33.30 -2.23 15.29
N GLU A 66 34.33 -1.46 15.62
CA GLU A 66 35.37 -1.02 14.68
C GLU A 66 36.17 -2.23 14.16
N SER A 67 36.25 -2.35 12.85
CA SER A 67 36.92 -3.43 12.12
C SER A 67 38.44 -3.35 12.28
N SER A 68 39.05 -4.49 12.60
CA SER A 68 40.50 -4.66 12.82
C SER A 68 41.35 -4.19 11.64
N THR A 69 42.41 -3.45 11.95
CA THR A 69 43.40 -2.92 11.02
C THR A 69 44.16 -4.06 10.32
N SER A 70 44.15 -4.08 8.99
CA SER A 70 44.94 -4.98 8.16
C SER A 70 46.34 -4.39 7.96
N THR A 71 47.38 -5.01 8.55
CA THR A 71 48.78 -4.59 8.39
C THR A 71 49.35 -5.15 7.08
N TYR A 72 49.69 -4.26 6.15
CA TYR A 72 50.42 -4.57 4.92
C TYR A 72 51.91 -4.73 5.24
N VAL A 73 52.50 -5.91 5.04
CA VAL A 73 53.95 -6.13 5.14
C VAL A 73 54.52 -6.11 3.71
N ARG A 74 55.47 -5.22 3.46
CA ARG A 74 56.19 -5.07 2.19
C ARG A 74 57.52 -5.82 2.23
#